data_AF-A0A2M9X9Y5-F1
#
_entry.id   AF-A0A2M9X9Y5-F1
#
_cell.length_a   1.000
_cell.length_b   1.000
_cell.length_c   1.000
_cell.angle_alpha   90.00
_cell.angle_beta   90.00
_cell.angle_gamma   90.00
#
_symmetry.space_group_name_H-M   'P 1'
#
loop_
_entity.id
_entity.type
_entity.pdbx_description
1 polymer ?
#
loop_
_entity_poly.entity_id
_entity_poly.type
_entity_poly.pdbx_seq_one_letter_code
_entity_poly.pdbx_strand_id
1 'polypeptide(L)'
;MPILGEKGTMETKEFVKSLLAYGSEKYGLLNDRWVIIGVRGIDFKDGIIKTNNDAINEYNDVLFLIRTVNGSLEFKVYSCTIDPGRYWLNQPMNPAGTARIAEGIYKYKLGMHRGHKAFNQYAKVTVNRYAPHENAKPWFKWKDESSSVTQTGFFAIDIHAKGGSSKFVEMSSAGCTVLNSTWTDAPWLEFYSTIEAAISAHSQAYICYCVMDQSSAVTILS
;
A
#
# COMPACT_ATOMS: atom_id res chain seq x y z
N MET A 1 14.85 -20.67 -23.42
CA MET A 1 14.68 -21.28 -22.10
C MET A 1 14.41 -20.14 -21.14
N PRO A 2 13.29 -20.11 -20.41
CA PRO A 2 13.12 -19.10 -19.38
C PRO A 2 14.14 -19.40 -18.29
N ILE A 3 14.92 -18.39 -17.94
CA ILE A 3 15.82 -18.42 -16.79
C ILE A 3 14.88 -18.56 -15.59
N LEU A 4 14.87 -19.72 -14.95
CA LEU A 4 14.21 -19.89 -13.66
C LEU A 4 14.87 -18.90 -12.69
N GLY A 5 14.15 -17.85 -12.31
CA GLY A 5 14.57 -16.93 -11.27
C GLY A 5 14.85 -17.69 -9.98
N GLU A 6 15.73 -17.14 -9.14
CA GLU A 6 15.91 -17.65 -7.79
C GLU A 6 14.54 -17.71 -7.09
N LYS A 7 14.25 -18.81 -6.38
CA LYS A 7 12.98 -19.01 -5.66
C LYS A 7 12.61 -17.74 -4.88
N GLY A 8 11.44 -17.15 -5.15
CA GLY A 8 10.97 -15.94 -4.49
C GLY A 8 11.38 -14.62 -5.15
N THR A 9 11.83 -14.66 -6.41
CA THR A 9 12.09 -13.48 -7.25
C THR A 9 11.33 -13.56 -8.58
N MET A 10 10.94 -12.42 -9.14
CA MET A 10 10.25 -12.34 -10.43
C MET A 10 10.55 -11.01 -11.14
N GLU A 11 10.63 -11.01 -12.47
CA GLU A 11 10.69 -9.79 -13.26
C GLU A 11 9.47 -8.90 -12.98
N THR A 12 9.67 -7.60 -12.83
CA THR A 12 8.61 -6.66 -12.39
C THR A 12 7.43 -6.69 -13.34
N LYS A 13 7.67 -6.77 -14.65
CA LYS A 13 6.59 -6.84 -15.64
C LYS A 13 5.80 -8.13 -15.56
N GLU A 14 6.44 -9.25 -15.23
CA GLU A 14 5.78 -10.54 -15.03
C GLU A 14 4.98 -10.52 -13.71
N PHE A 15 5.59 -10.01 -12.64
CA PHE A 15 4.92 -9.85 -11.35
C PHE A 15 3.67 -8.99 -11.46
N VAL A 16 3.75 -7.84 -12.14
CA VAL A 16 2.58 -6.95 -12.34
C VAL A 16 1.47 -7.64 -13.15
N LYS A 17 1.80 -8.46 -14.16
CA LYS A 17 0.79 -9.25 -14.89
C LYS A 17 0.09 -10.23 -13.97
N SER A 18 0.84 -10.99 -13.19
CA SER A 18 0.30 -11.98 -12.26
C SER A 18 -0.49 -11.31 -11.12
N LEU A 19 -0.02 -10.17 -10.63
CA LEU A 19 -0.71 -9.34 -9.64
C LEU A 19 -2.07 -8.86 -10.15
N LEU A 20 -2.13 -8.43 -11.41
CA LEU A 20 -3.35 -8.00 -12.05
C LEU A 20 -4.33 -9.16 -12.24
N ALA A 21 -3.85 -10.32 -12.72
CA ALA A 21 -4.65 -11.53 -12.85
C ALA A 21 -5.23 -11.97 -11.49
N TYR A 22 -4.39 -12.04 -10.46
CA TYR A 22 -4.79 -12.34 -9.09
C TYR A 22 -5.88 -11.37 -8.60
N GLY A 23 -5.67 -10.07 -8.80
CA GLY A 23 -6.63 -9.04 -8.43
C GLY A 23 -7.98 -9.17 -9.16
N SER A 24 -7.95 -9.47 -10.45
CA SER A 24 -9.15 -9.70 -11.26
C SER A 24 -9.88 -10.97 -10.85
N GLU A 25 -9.18 -12.09 -10.61
CA GLU A 25 -9.77 -13.36 -10.22
C GLU A 25 -10.33 -13.34 -8.80
N LYS A 26 -9.55 -12.86 -7.82
CA LYS A 26 -9.93 -12.87 -6.41
C LYS A 26 -11.00 -11.83 -6.08
N TYR A 27 -10.96 -10.69 -6.75
CA TYR A 27 -11.77 -9.54 -6.35
C TYR A 27 -12.57 -8.87 -7.47
N GLY A 28 -12.48 -9.35 -8.71
CA GLY A 28 -13.18 -8.73 -9.84
C GLY A 28 -12.62 -7.35 -10.20
N LEU A 29 -11.33 -7.09 -9.96
CA LEU A 29 -10.70 -5.84 -10.36
C LEU A 29 -10.75 -5.64 -11.87
N LEU A 30 -11.39 -4.54 -12.27
CA LEU A 30 -11.30 -4.01 -13.62
C LEU A 30 -9.99 -3.24 -13.77
N ASN A 31 -9.33 -3.46 -14.90
CA ASN A 31 -8.04 -2.87 -15.23
C ASN A 31 -8.06 -2.06 -16.51
N ASP A 32 -9.23 -1.83 -17.10
CA ASP A 32 -9.45 -0.91 -18.23
C ASP A 32 -9.19 0.56 -17.87
N ARG A 33 -8.95 0.80 -16.58
CA ARG A 33 -8.66 2.07 -15.93
C ARG A 33 -7.56 1.87 -14.89
N TRP A 34 -6.97 2.98 -14.44
CA TRP A 34 -5.98 2.93 -13.38
C TRP A 34 -6.57 2.34 -12.09
N VAL A 35 -5.87 1.35 -11.53
CA VAL A 35 -6.08 0.77 -10.20
C VAL A 35 -4.82 0.91 -9.39
N ILE A 36 -4.97 1.18 -8.09
CA ILE A 36 -3.88 1.16 -7.13
C ILE A 36 -3.81 -0.24 -6.50
N ILE A 37 -2.64 -0.87 -6.52
CA ILE A 37 -2.38 -2.11 -5.78
C ILE A 37 -1.19 -1.90 -4.87
N GLY A 38 -1.40 -1.90 -3.55
CA GLY A 38 -0.35 -1.86 -2.55
C GLY A 38 -0.04 -3.28 -2.08
N VAL A 39 1.25 -3.63 -2.07
CA VAL A 39 1.72 -4.95 -1.66
C VAL A 39 2.75 -4.79 -0.55
N ARG A 40 2.51 -5.48 0.56
CA ARG A 40 3.38 -5.42 1.72
C ARG A 40 4.63 -6.29 1.59
N GLY A 41 5.72 -5.84 2.22
CA GLY A 41 6.90 -6.66 2.45
C GLY A 41 7.59 -7.12 1.15
N ILE A 42 7.59 -6.31 0.11
CA ILE A 42 8.32 -6.61 -1.12
C ILE A 42 9.25 -5.45 -1.50
N ASP A 43 10.33 -5.78 -2.19
CA ASP A 43 11.23 -4.81 -2.80
C ASP A 43 11.06 -4.82 -4.32
N PHE A 44 11.25 -3.66 -4.94
CA PHE A 44 11.50 -3.55 -6.38
C PHE A 44 12.89 -2.95 -6.60
N LYS A 45 13.79 -3.70 -7.24
CA LYS A 45 15.13 -3.21 -7.54
C LYS A 45 15.66 -3.85 -8.81
N ASP A 46 16.27 -3.04 -9.67
CA ASP A 46 16.93 -3.50 -10.90
C ASP A 46 15.99 -4.34 -11.81
N GLY A 47 14.70 -3.98 -11.84
CA GLY A 47 13.69 -4.69 -12.62
C GLY A 47 13.13 -5.95 -11.94
N ILE A 48 13.60 -6.32 -10.75
CA ILE A 48 13.20 -7.54 -10.05
C ILE A 48 12.34 -7.21 -8.81
N ILE A 49 11.30 -8.02 -8.61
CA ILE A 49 10.50 -8.09 -7.39
C ILE A 49 10.96 -9.26 -6.54
N LYS A 50 11.05 -9.05 -5.22
CA LYS A 50 11.32 -10.09 -4.22
C LYS A 50 10.68 -9.74 -2.89
N THR A 51 10.49 -10.72 -2.02
CA THR A 51 10.09 -10.47 -0.62
C THR A 51 11.23 -9.87 0.21
N ASN A 52 10.89 -8.98 1.13
CA ASN A 52 11.78 -8.52 2.20
C ASN A 52 11.32 -9.06 3.58
N ASN A 53 11.79 -8.49 4.68
CA ASN A 53 11.52 -9.00 6.03
C ASN A 53 10.20 -8.49 6.65
N ASP A 54 9.43 -7.64 5.97
CA ASP A 54 8.22 -6.97 6.49
C ASP A 54 8.46 -6.36 7.89
N ALA A 55 9.61 -5.68 8.03
CA ALA A 55 10.01 -5.01 9.25
C ALA A 55 9.08 -3.86 9.60
N ILE A 56 8.80 -3.71 10.89
CA ILE A 56 7.99 -2.61 11.42
C ILE A 56 8.78 -1.30 11.31
N ASN A 57 8.07 -0.21 11.00
CA ASN A 57 8.59 1.16 10.99
C ASN A 57 9.48 1.52 9.78
N GLU A 58 9.35 0.79 8.68
CA GLU A 58 10.11 1.00 7.44
C GLU A 58 9.21 1.29 6.25
N TYR A 59 9.76 1.95 5.23
CA TYR A 59 9.12 2.12 3.93
C TYR A 59 9.50 0.96 3.01
N ASN A 60 9.04 -0.23 3.37
CA ASN A 60 9.41 -1.53 2.79
C ASN A 60 8.22 -2.20 2.04
N ASP A 61 7.26 -1.38 1.61
CA ASP A 61 6.13 -1.81 0.82
C ASP A 61 6.16 -1.16 -0.57
N VAL A 62 5.40 -1.72 -1.51
CA VAL A 62 5.37 -1.24 -2.88
C VAL A 62 3.95 -0.93 -3.31
N LEU A 63 3.79 0.22 -3.95
CA LEU A 63 2.53 0.69 -4.48
C LEU A 63 2.62 0.71 -6.00
N PHE A 64 1.78 -0.08 -6.64
CA PHE A 64 1.64 -0.16 -8.08
C PHE A 64 0.44 0.66 -8.52
N LEU A 65 0.62 1.44 -9.58
CA LEU A 65 -0.49 2.02 -10.33
C LEU A 65 -0.52 1.30 -11.68
N ILE A 66 -1.60 0.57 -11.97
CA ILE A 66 -1.67 -0.37 -13.09
C ILE A 66 -2.91 -0.09 -13.93
N ARG A 67 -2.79 -0.19 -15.26
CA ARG A 67 -3.93 -0.27 -16.18
C ARG A 67 -3.57 -1.10 -17.42
N THR A 68 -4.60 -1.53 -18.13
CA THR A 68 -4.51 -2.16 -19.45
C THR A 68 -5.29 -1.32 -20.43
N VAL A 69 -4.62 -0.81 -21.46
CA VAL A 69 -5.24 -0.01 -22.53
C VAL A 69 -4.96 -0.70 -23.85
N ASN A 70 -6.00 -1.07 -24.59
CA ASN A 70 -5.88 -1.76 -25.88
C ASN A 70 -4.96 -3.00 -25.83
N GLY A 71 -5.07 -3.80 -24.76
CA GLY A 71 -4.24 -4.99 -24.54
C GLY A 71 -2.80 -4.71 -24.10
N SER A 72 -2.40 -3.44 -23.99
CA SER A 72 -1.07 -3.04 -23.52
C SER A 72 -1.11 -2.74 -22.02
N LEU A 73 -0.28 -3.44 -21.27
CA LEU A 73 -0.09 -3.23 -19.83
C LEU A 73 0.77 -1.98 -19.61
N GLU A 74 0.22 -1.02 -18.87
CA GLU A 74 0.93 0.15 -18.37
C GLU A 74 0.97 0.10 -16.85
N PHE A 75 2.13 0.35 -16.26
CA PHE A 75 2.27 0.39 -14.82
C PHE A 75 3.34 1.36 -14.35
N LYS A 76 3.20 1.80 -13.11
CA LYS A 76 4.15 2.64 -12.37
C LYS A 76 4.34 2.04 -10.98
N VAL A 77 5.53 2.19 -10.41
CA VAL A 77 5.94 1.53 -9.16
C VAL A 77 6.50 2.57 -8.20
N TYR A 78 6.04 2.56 -6.96
CA TYR A 78 6.42 3.52 -5.94
C TYR A 78 6.80 2.81 -4.64
N SER A 79 7.90 3.23 -4.00
CA SER A 79 8.21 2.83 -2.63
C SER A 79 7.26 3.52 -1.66
N CYS A 80 6.75 2.78 -0.69
CA CYS A 80 5.81 3.28 0.31
C CYS A 80 5.91 2.49 1.63
N THR A 81 5.05 2.85 2.56
CA THR A 81 4.57 1.95 3.61
C THR A 81 3.05 1.92 3.56
N ILE A 82 2.46 0.76 3.83
CA ILE A 82 1.02 0.52 4.02
C ILE A 82 0.76 0.26 5.52
N ASP A 83 1.79 0.43 6.34
CA ASP A 83 1.84 0.06 7.73
C ASP A 83 2.09 1.26 8.65
N PRO A 84 1.61 1.20 9.90
CA PRO A 84 1.85 2.26 10.86
C PRO A 84 3.31 2.30 11.31
N GLY A 85 3.74 3.48 11.74
CA GLY A 85 5.06 3.64 12.36
C GLY A 85 5.08 3.18 13.82
N ARG A 86 6.30 2.95 14.33
CA ARG A 86 6.54 2.47 15.70
C ARG A 86 5.96 3.40 16.76
N TYR A 87 6.07 4.71 16.56
CA TYR A 87 5.46 5.71 17.43
C TYR A 87 3.98 5.39 17.72
N TRP A 88 3.18 5.16 16.67
CA TRP A 88 1.76 4.90 16.81
C TRP A 88 1.46 3.54 17.41
N LEU A 89 2.28 2.52 17.15
CA LEU A 89 2.14 1.22 17.81
C LEU A 89 2.31 1.31 19.34
N ASN A 90 3.17 2.23 19.81
CA ASN A 90 3.34 2.49 21.24
C ASN A 90 2.33 3.50 21.81
N GLN A 91 1.83 4.42 20.98
CA GLN A 91 0.93 5.51 21.38
C GLN A 91 -0.29 5.53 20.45
N PRO A 92 -1.17 4.52 20.51
CA PRO A 92 -2.27 4.40 19.58
C PRO A 92 -3.27 5.56 19.73
N MET A 93 -3.74 6.09 18.60
CA MET A 93 -4.80 7.12 18.60
C MET A 93 -6.16 6.57 19.02
N ASN A 94 -6.36 5.27 18.87
CA ASN A 94 -7.60 4.59 19.18
C ASN A 94 -7.39 3.64 20.37
N PRO A 95 -8.29 3.63 21.37
CA PRO A 95 -8.17 2.72 22.52
C PRO A 95 -8.09 1.23 22.16
N ALA A 96 -8.65 0.83 21.01
CA ALA A 96 -8.59 -0.55 20.53
C ALA A 96 -7.21 -0.93 19.92
N GLY A 97 -6.34 0.07 19.69
CA GLY A 97 -5.00 -0.10 19.10
C GLY A 97 -4.79 0.64 17.78
N THR A 98 -3.60 0.49 17.23
CA THR A 98 -3.19 1.16 15.99
C THR A 98 -3.68 0.40 14.77
N ALA A 99 -4.17 1.14 13.77
CA ALA A 99 -4.72 0.54 12.57
C ALA A 99 -3.61 0.03 11.65
N ARG A 100 -3.82 -1.16 11.11
CA ARG A 100 -3.18 -1.68 9.90
C ARG A 100 -4.29 -2.07 8.95
N ILE A 101 -4.37 -1.44 7.77
CA ILE A 101 -5.45 -1.72 6.82
C ILE A 101 -5.41 -3.20 6.39
N ALA A 102 -6.54 -3.90 6.48
CA ALA A 102 -6.60 -5.32 6.15
C ALA A 102 -6.45 -5.53 4.63
N GLU A 103 -5.94 -6.69 4.21
CA GLU A 103 -5.98 -7.10 2.80
C GLU A 103 -7.43 -7.03 2.26
N GLY A 104 -7.58 -6.52 1.04
CA GLY A 104 -8.88 -6.36 0.40
C GLY A 104 -8.92 -5.17 -0.56
N ILE A 105 -10.13 -4.84 -1.03
CA ILE A 105 -10.36 -3.72 -1.96
C ILE A 105 -11.15 -2.62 -1.31
N TYR A 106 -10.66 -1.41 -1.52
CA TYR A 106 -11.22 -0.18 -1.01
C TYR A 106 -11.40 0.84 -2.13
N LYS A 107 -12.16 1.89 -1.84
CA LYS A 107 -12.44 3.00 -2.75
C LYS A 107 -11.91 4.28 -2.15
N TYR A 108 -11.12 5.00 -2.93
CA TYR A 108 -10.46 6.24 -2.53
C TYR A 108 -10.80 7.36 -3.50
N LYS A 109 -10.89 8.59 -3.00
CA LYS A 109 -11.20 9.79 -3.80
C LYS A 109 -10.15 10.87 -3.58
N LEU A 110 -10.12 11.85 -4.49
CA LEU A 110 -9.35 13.07 -4.29
C LEU A 110 -9.75 13.74 -2.97
N GLY A 111 -8.75 14.24 -2.26
CA GLY A 111 -8.92 14.75 -0.93
C GLY A 111 -7.70 15.49 -0.42
N MET A 112 -7.66 15.71 0.90
CA MET A 112 -6.59 16.46 1.56
C MET A 112 -6.11 15.74 2.81
N HIS A 113 -4.82 15.86 3.10
CA HIS A 113 -4.19 15.42 4.33
C HIS A 113 -3.36 16.58 4.87
N ARG A 114 -3.79 17.17 6.00
CA ARG A 114 -3.11 18.29 6.67
C ARG A 114 -2.74 19.46 5.74
N GLY A 115 -3.67 19.85 4.86
CA GLY A 115 -3.48 20.96 3.93
C GLY A 115 -2.75 20.60 2.63
N HIS A 116 -2.31 19.35 2.46
CA HIS A 116 -1.73 18.85 1.21
C HIS A 116 -2.72 17.98 0.46
N LYS A 117 -2.63 17.99 -0.87
CA LYS A 117 -3.39 17.08 -1.74
C LYS A 117 -3.11 15.62 -1.35
N ALA A 118 -4.13 14.78 -1.27
CA ALA A 118 -4.02 13.37 -0.89
C ALA A 118 -5.20 12.57 -1.46
N PHE A 119 -5.27 11.27 -1.14
CA PHE A 119 -6.46 10.46 -1.37
C PHE A 119 -7.10 10.06 -0.05
N ASN A 120 -8.38 10.39 0.14
CA ASN A 120 -9.13 10.02 1.33
C ASN A 120 -10.08 8.85 1.01
N GLN A 121 -10.57 8.20 2.07
CA GLN A 121 -11.60 7.17 1.96
C GLN A 121 -12.85 7.69 1.22
N TYR A 122 -13.22 7.02 0.12
CA TYR A 122 -14.53 7.18 -0.50
C TYR A 122 -15.58 6.27 0.17
N ALA A 123 -15.16 5.07 0.57
CA ALA A 123 -15.97 4.10 1.29
C ALA A 123 -15.26 3.64 2.59
N LYS A 124 -16.00 2.94 3.46
CA LYS A 124 -15.45 2.35 4.68
C LYS A 124 -14.30 1.39 4.32
N VAL A 125 -13.26 1.39 5.14
CA VAL A 125 -12.14 0.42 5.04
C VAL A 125 -12.17 -0.51 6.24
N THR A 126 -11.58 -1.69 6.09
CA THR A 126 -11.40 -2.65 7.17
C THR A 126 -9.97 -2.53 7.69
N VAL A 127 -9.81 -2.46 9.01
CA VAL A 127 -8.50 -2.39 9.67
C VAL A 127 -8.41 -3.47 10.74
N ASN A 128 -7.22 -4.04 10.86
CA ASN A 128 -6.81 -4.83 12.02
C ASN A 128 -6.13 -3.88 13.02
N ARG A 129 -6.57 -3.94 14.28
CA ARG A 129 -6.04 -3.10 15.35
C ARG A 129 -4.97 -3.87 16.12
N TYR A 130 -3.84 -3.22 16.39
CA TYR A 130 -2.74 -3.77 17.17
C TYR A 130 -2.64 -3.00 18.49
N ALA A 131 -2.91 -3.69 19.59
CA ALA A 131 -2.77 -3.12 20.92
C ALA A 131 -1.29 -2.85 21.23
N PRO A 132 -0.97 -1.80 22.02
CA PRO A 132 0.39 -1.56 22.44
C PRO A 132 0.89 -2.75 23.26
N HIS A 133 2.16 -3.10 23.11
CA HIS A 133 2.77 -4.15 23.90
C HIS A 133 2.76 -3.81 25.41
N GLU A 134 2.39 -4.79 26.23
CA GLU A 134 2.63 -4.74 27.66
C GLU A 134 4.14 -4.84 27.95
N ASN A 135 4.57 -4.30 29.10
CA ASN A 135 5.95 -4.39 29.59
C ASN A 135 7.04 -3.89 28.63
N ALA A 136 6.70 -2.98 27.71
CA ALA A 136 7.62 -2.40 26.74
C ALA A 136 8.33 -3.44 25.84
N LYS A 137 7.68 -4.57 25.52
CA LYS A 137 8.20 -5.51 24.52
C LYS A 137 8.47 -4.75 23.20
N PRO A 138 9.66 -4.90 22.59
CA PRO A 138 9.99 -4.21 21.34
C PRO A 138 9.17 -4.73 20.14
N TRP A 139 8.93 -3.83 19.18
CA TRP A 139 8.32 -4.13 17.88
C TRP A 139 9.40 -4.41 16.83
N PHE A 140 9.36 -5.59 16.21
CA PHE A 140 10.34 -6.01 15.22
C PHE A 140 9.77 -6.25 13.82
N LYS A 141 8.88 -7.23 13.66
CA LYS A 141 8.38 -7.68 12.36
C LYS A 141 6.92 -8.12 12.47
N TRP A 142 6.12 -7.82 11.46
CA TRP A 142 4.68 -8.01 11.52
C TRP A 142 4.22 -9.45 11.71
N LYS A 143 4.97 -10.42 11.17
CA LYS A 143 4.64 -11.85 11.29
C LYS A 143 4.67 -12.39 12.72
N ASP A 144 5.31 -11.68 13.65
CA ASP A 144 5.38 -12.06 15.06
C ASP A 144 4.25 -11.42 15.89
N GLU A 145 3.42 -10.57 15.28
CA GLU A 145 2.40 -9.78 15.97
C GLU A 145 0.99 -10.23 15.57
N SER A 146 0.06 -10.14 16.52
CA SER A 146 -1.35 -10.50 16.31
C SER A 146 -2.25 -9.28 16.56
N SER A 147 -3.28 -9.14 15.74
CA SER A 147 -4.28 -8.10 15.95
C SER A 147 -5.22 -8.46 17.10
N SER A 148 -5.71 -7.43 17.79
CA SER A 148 -6.67 -7.55 18.90
C SER A 148 -8.12 -7.57 18.39
N VAL A 149 -8.43 -6.79 17.35
CA VAL A 149 -9.77 -6.67 16.80
C VAL A 149 -9.74 -6.19 15.34
N THR A 150 -10.73 -6.63 14.55
CA THR A 150 -10.97 -6.14 13.19
C THR A 150 -12.17 -5.20 13.20
N GLN A 151 -12.06 -4.06 12.51
CA GLN A 151 -13.11 -3.04 12.46
C GLN A 151 -13.28 -2.49 11.04
N THR A 152 -14.51 -2.15 10.66
CA THR A 152 -14.82 -1.53 9.36
C THR A 152 -15.47 -0.16 9.56
N GLY A 153 -14.92 0.88 8.95
CA GLY A 153 -15.39 2.25 9.18
C GLY A 153 -14.64 3.33 8.40
N PHE A 154 -14.99 4.58 8.69
CA PHE A 154 -14.21 5.75 8.30
C PHE A 154 -13.26 6.10 9.44
N PHE A 155 -11.95 6.00 9.16
CA PHE A 155 -10.89 6.11 10.15
C PHE A 155 -9.83 7.15 9.75
N ALA A 156 -10.08 7.93 8.68
CA ALA A 156 -9.11 8.85 8.07
C ALA A 156 -7.80 8.15 7.66
N ILE A 157 -7.94 6.96 7.09
CA ILE A 157 -6.83 6.19 6.51
C ILE A 157 -6.62 6.69 5.09
N ASP A 158 -5.66 7.58 4.92
CA ASP A 158 -5.39 8.28 3.66
C ASP A 158 -4.24 7.62 2.87
N ILE A 159 -4.12 7.97 1.58
CA ILE A 159 -2.91 7.73 0.78
C ILE A 159 -2.23 9.08 0.54
N HIS A 160 -1.00 9.23 1.02
CA HIS A 160 -0.32 10.52 1.01
C HIS A 160 1.22 10.44 0.93
N ALA A 161 1.89 11.58 0.75
CA ALA A 161 3.34 11.68 0.79
C ALA A 161 3.84 11.78 2.24
N LYS A 162 5.11 11.49 2.49
CA LYS A 162 5.71 11.72 3.82
C LYS A 162 6.00 13.21 4.05
N GLY A 163 5.88 13.65 5.30
CA GLY A 163 6.07 15.06 5.67
C GLY A 163 7.53 15.52 5.75
N GLY A 164 8.51 14.63 5.61
CA GLY A 164 9.93 14.96 5.75
C GLY A 164 10.85 13.83 5.26
N SER A 165 12.15 13.99 5.44
CA SER A 165 13.18 13.09 4.89
C SER A 165 13.49 11.87 5.76
N SER A 166 12.71 11.61 6.80
CA SER A 166 12.92 10.46 7.70
C SER A 166 13.01 9.15 6.90
N LYS A 167 13.95 8.30 7.31
CA LYS A 167 14.06 6.90 6.84
C LYS A 167 13.04 5.98 7.49
N PHE A 168 12.56 6.35 8.68
CA PHE A 168 11.58 5.59 9.45
C PHE A 168 10.20 6.21 9.34
N VAL A 169 9.17 5.36 9.42
CA VAL A 169 7.77 5.79 9.30
C VAL A 169 7.37 6.70 10.47
N GLU A 170 7.61 6.25 11.70
CA GLU A 170 7.31 6.97 12.95
C GLU A 170 5.92 7.62 12.95
N MET A 171 5.85 8.93 13.19
CA MET A 171 4.60 9.68 13.23
C MET A 171 3.93 9.84 11.87
N SER A 172 4.58 9.46 10.77
CA SER A 172 4.07 9.68 9.40
C SER A 172 2.82 8.86 9.10
N SER A 173 2.62 7.71 9.77
CA SER A 173 1.44 6.87 9.55
C SER A 173 0.90 6.23 10.83
N ALA A 174 -0.34 6.55 11.18
CA ALA A 174 -1.13 5.82 12.20
C ALA A 174 -1.95 4.66 11.59
N GLY A 175 -1.68 4.32 10.32
CA GLY A 175 -2.39 3.33 9.52
C GLY A 175 -2.66 3.75 8.07
N CYS A 176 -2.28 4.98 7.68
CA CYS A 176 -2.28 5.48 6.31
C CYS A 176 -1.27 4.76 5.41
N THR A 177 -1.50 4.84 4.10
CA THR A 177 -0.51 4.49 3.09
C THR A 177 0.34 5.71 2.78
N VAL A 178 1.65 5.62 2.98
CA VAL A 178 2.56 6.77 2.86
C VAL A 178 3.63 6.47 1.84
N LEU A 179 3.66 7.22 0.74
CA LEU A 179 4.73 7.12 -0.26
C LEU A 179 6.05 7.57 0.37
N ASN A 180 7.14 6.90 0.03
CA ASN A 180 8.49 7.22 0.48
C ASN A 180 9.10 8.40 -0.32
N SER A 181 8.29 9.44 -0.48
CA SER A 181 8.58 10.67 -1.20
C SER A 181 7.84 11.80 -0.51
N THR A 182 8.44 12.99 -0.47
CA THR A 182 7.80 14.19 0.08
C THR A 182 6.81 14.78 -0.92
N TRP A 183 5.99 15.72 -0.45
CA TRP A 183 4.96 16.39 -1.24
C TRP A 183 5.45 17.09 -2.51
N THR A 184 6.75 17.40 -2.59
CA THR A 184 7.37 18.08 -3.73
C THR A 184 8.23 17.16 -4.58
N ASP A 185 8.43 15.91 -4.16
CA ASP A 185 9.28 14.97 -4.88
C ASP A 185 8.55 14.40 -6.10
N ALA A 186 9.30 14.16 -7.17
CA ALA A 186 8.76 13.66 -8.44
C ALA A 186 7.87 12.41 -8.30
N PRO A 187 8.20 11.38 -7.49
CA PRO A 187 7.35 10.20 -7.35
C PRO A 187 5.94 10.53 -6.81
N TRP A 188 5.83 11.46 -5.85
CA TRP A 188 4.53 11.87 -5.34
C TRP A 188 3.75 12.68 -6.38
N LEU A 189 4.40 13.67 -7.00
CA LEU A 189 3.77 14.52 -8.01
C LEU A 189 3.26 13.69 -9.19
N GLU A 190 4.03 12.71 -9.65
CA GLU A 190 3.63 11.80 -10.73
C GLU A 190 2.48 10.89 -10.32
N PHE A 191 2.57 10.26 -9.14
CA PHE A 191 1.54 9.39 -8.61
C PHE A 191 0.20 10.12 -8.50
N TYR A 192 0.21 11.28 -7.83
CA TYR A 192 -0.99 12.05 -7.58
C TYR A 192 -1.60 12.59 -8.88
N SER A 193 -0.80 13.22 -9.75
CA SER A 193 -1.31 13.80 -11.01
C SER A 193 -1.84 12.75 -11.98
N THR A 194 -1.25 11.55 -12.03
CA THR A 194 -1.73 10.45 -12.87
C THR A 194 -3.16 10.05 -12.45
N ILE A 195 -3.40 9.90 -11.15
CA ILE A 195 -4.72 9.52 -10.63
C ILE A 195 -5.71 10.70 -10.72
N GLU A 196 -5.28 11.93 -10.43
CA GLU A 196 -6.11 13.13 -10.57
C GLU A 196 -6.64 13.28 -12.00
N ALA A 197 -5.78 13.10 -13.00
CA ALA A 197 -6.17 13.09 -14.40
C ALA A 197 -7.13 11.94 -14.72
N ALA A 198 -6.88 10.73 -14.22
CA ALA A 198 -7.73 9.56 -14.44
C ALA A 198 -9.15 9.73 -13.88
N ILE A 199 -9.25 10.25 -12.65
CA ILE A 199 -10.52 10.52 -11.98
C ILE A 199 -11.28 11.61 -12.75
N SER A 200 -10.59 12.68 -13.13
CA SER A 200 -11.21 13.84 -13.82
C SER A 200 -11.68 13.51 -15.23
N ALA A 201 -10.85 12.82 -16.03
CA ALA A 201 -11.16 12.50 -17.44
C ALA A 201 -12.40 11.61 -17.60
N HIS A 202 -12.70 10.80 -16.60
CA HIS A 202 -13.79 9.82 -16.65
C HIS A 202 -14.93 10.14 -15.69
N SER A 203 -14.93 11.32 -15.05
CA SER A 203 -15.89 11.70 -14.00
C SER A 203 -16.09 10.60 -12.95
N GLN A 204 -15.00 9.93 -12.59
CA GLN A 204 -15.05 8.84 -11.62
C GLN A 204 -15.18 9.43 -10.22
N ALA A 205 -16.04 8.84 -9.40
CA ALA A 205 -16.17 9.28 -8.01
C ALA A 205 -15.01 8.78 -7.12
N TYR A 206 -14.31 7.74 -7.56
CA TYR A 206 -13.25 7.07 -6.82
C TYR A 206 -12.29 6.30 -7.74
N ILE A 207 -11.12 5.96 -7.20
CA ILE A 207 -10.21 4.93 -7.70
C ILE A 207 -10.22 3.71 -6.77
N CYS A 208 -10.08 2.51 -7.35
CA CYS A 208 -9.93 1.28 -6.56
C CYS A 208 -8.52 1.21 -5.97
N TYR A 209 -8.44 0.85 -4.69
CA TYR A 209 -7.21 0.56 -3.97
C TYR A 209 -7.26 -0.85 -3.40
N CYS A 210 -6.47 -1.76 -3.97
CA CYS A 210 -6.28 -3.12 -3.48
C CYS A 210 -5.08 -3.15 -2.54
N VAL A 211 -5.26 -3.63 -1.32
CA VAL A 211 -4.20 -3.90 -0.36
C VAL A 211 -3.94 -5.40 -0.36
N MET A 212 -2.68 -5.81 -0.39
CA MET A 212 -2.26 -7.21 -0.33
C MET A 212 -1.18 -7.41 0.73
N ASP A 213 -1.31 -8.48 1.50
CA ASP A 213 -0.29 -8.90 2.45
C ASP A 213 0.84 -9.66 1.74
N GLN A 214 2.02 -9.72 2.38
CA GLN A 214 3.19 -10.40 1.83
C GLN A 214 2.90 -11.88 1.51
N SER A 215 2.04 -12.54 2.28
CA SER A 215 1.64 -13.94 2.02
C SER A 215 0.99 -14.13 0.65
N SER A 216 0.14 -13.19 0.23
CA SER A 216 -0.48 -13.20 -1.11
C SER A 216 0.56 -12.93 -2.21
N ALA A 217 1.53 -12.06 -1.94
CA ALA A 217 2.65 -11.82 -2.86
C ALA A 217 3.54 -13.05 -3.04
N VAL A 218 3.79 -13.81 -1.96
CA VAL A 218 4.57 -15.06 -2.02
C VAL A 218 3.92 -16.08 -2.94
N THR A 219 2.58 -16.21 -2.93
CA THR A 219 1.86 -17.10 -3.86
C THR A 219 2.02 -16.68 -5.33
N ILE A 220 2.21 -15.38 -5.59
CA ILE A 220 2.46 -14.86 -6.95
C ILE A 220 3.92 -15.10 -7.36
N LEU A 221 4.86 -15.04 -6.41
CA LEU A 221 6.30 -15.22 -6.65
C LEU A 221 6.76 -16.68 -6.74
N SER A 222 5.91 -17.64 -6.37
CA SER A 222 6.19 -19.08 -6.35
C SER A 222 5.82 -19.78 -7.65
#